data_AF-A0A4U9UTV8-F1
#
_entry.id   AF-A0A4U9UTV8-F1
#
_cell.length_a   1.000
_cell.length_b   1.000
_cell.length_c   1.000
_cell.angle_alpha   90.00
_cell.angle_beta   90.00
_cell.angle_gamma   90.00
#
_symmetry.space_group_name_H-M   'P 1'
#
loop_
_entity.id
_entity.type
_entity.pdbx_description
1 polymer ?
#
loop_
_entity_poly.entity_id
_entity_poly.type
_entity_poly.pdbx_seq_one_letter_code
_entity_poly.pdbx_strand_id
1 'polypeptide(L)'
;MSASVRSFLLCHGWHLPAPQRLDGIEKLVRDVIADMLAQGETPPEALAEKNFSGKLVLRMTPEQHRRLAINAMDEGVSLNRYLCAPVGRIRAALRCPQGIA
;
A
#
# COMPACT_ATOMS: atom_id res chain seq x y z
N MET A 1 16.99 -9.90 -27.17
CA MET A 1 17.53 -8.80 -26.32
C MET A 1 16.53 -8.53 -25.20
N SER A 2 16.67 -9.22 -24.06
CA SER A 2 15.73 -9.08 -22.94
C SER A 2 16.02 -7.77 -22.21
N ALA A 3 15.22 -6.74 -22.46
CA ALA A 3 15.23 -5.56 -21.63
C ALA A 3 14.67 -5.96 -20.26
N SER A 4 15.56 -6.10 -19.27
CA SER A 4 15.20 -6.37 -17.89
C SER A 4 14.23 -5.30 -17.40
N VAL A 5 13.14 -5.73 -16.76
CA VAL A 5 12.08 -4.94 -16.09
C VAL A 5 12.62 -3.74 -15.27
N ARG A 6 13.89 -3.78 -14.86
CA ARG A 6 14.59 -2.66 -14.21
C ARG A 6 14.76 -1.39 -15.06
N SER A 7 14.81 -1.48 -16.40
CA SER A 7 15.05 -0.32 -17.25
C SER A 7 13.78 0.50 -17.56
N PHE A 8 12.59 -0.05 -17.33
CA PHE A 8 11.32 0.55 -17.77
C PHE A 8 10.69 1.52 -16.73
N LEU A 9 11.14 1.45 -15.48
CA LEU A 9 10.65 2.27 -14.37
C LEU A 9 11.13 3.73 -14.38
N LEU A 10 12.07 4.11 -15.25
CA LEU A 10 12.84 5.35 -15.08
C LEU A 10 12.38 6.58 -15.89
N CYS A 11 11.43 6.49 -16.83
CA CYS A 11 11.14 7.65 -17.69
C CYS A 11 9.64 7.92 -17.93
N HIS A 12 9.19 9.08 -17.42
CA HIS A 12 8.12 9.96 -17.94
C HIS A 12 6.69 10.03 -17.34
N GLY A 13 6.32 9.30 -16.27
CA GLY A 13 4.92 9.35 -15.78
C GLY A 13 4.68 9.84 -14.34
N TRP A 14 5.67 9.79 -13.47
CA TRP A 14 5.44 9.81 -12.01
C TRP A 14 5.15 11.20 -11.43
N HIS A 15 5.28 12.26 -12.24
CA HIS A 15 5.13 13.66 -11.82
C HIS A 15 3.89 14.36 -12.44
N LEU A 16 2.87 13.60 -12.84
CA LEU A 16 1.61 14.16 -13.33
C LEU A 16 0.66 14.50 -12.15
N PRO A 17 -0.28 15.44 -12.30
CA PRO A 17 -1.33 15.66 -11.31
C PRO A 17 -2.19 14.40 -11.14
N ALA A 18 -2.79 14.23 -9.97
CA ALA A 18 -3.42 12.97 -9.52
C ALA A 18 -4.27 12.20 -10.56
N PRO A 19 -5.16 12.83 -11.36
CA PRO A 19 -5.95 12.08 -12.34
C PRO A 19 -5.09 11.50 -13.48
N GLN A 20 -4.13 12.27 -13.97
CA GLN A 20 -3.31 11.91 -15.13
C GLN A 20 -2.21 10.88 -14.77
N ARG A 21 -1.85 10.78 -13.48
CA ARG A 21 -0.96 9.73 -12.98
C ARG A 21 -1.56 8.33 -13.08
N LEU A 22 -2.86 8.20 -12.83
CA LEU A 22 -3.54 6.90 -12.88
C LEU A 22 -3.58 6.39 -14.32
N ASP A 23 -3.96 7.24 -15.26
CA ASP A 23 -3.96 6.91 -16.70
C ASP A 23 -2.57 6.47 -17.19
N GLY A 24 -1.51 7.12 -16.69
CA GLY A 24 -0.13 6.76 -17.02
C GLY A 24 0.27 5.39 -16.47
N ILE A 25 -0.13 5.08 -15.23
CA ILE A 25 0.14 3.78 -14.60
C ILE A 25 -0.65 2.67 -15.30
N GLU A 26 -1.93 2.89 -15.63
CA GLU A 26 -2.77 1.89 -16.32
C GLU A 26 -2.21 1.53 -17.70
N LYS A 27 -1.77 2.52 -18.48
CA LYS A 27 -1.11 2.28 -19.76
C LYS A 27 0.17 1.47 -19.59
N LEU A 28 1.03 1.85 -18.65
CA LEU A 28 2.28 1.14 -18.40
C LEU A 28 2.05 -0.31 -17.97
N VAL A 29 1.07 -0.57 -17.10
CA VAL A 29 0.73 -1.94 -16.70
C VAL A 29 0.22 -2.75 -17.90
N ARG A 30 -0.60 -2.14 -18.77
CA ARG A 30 -1.10 -2.81 -19.98
C ARG A 30 0.03 -3.17 -20.95
N ASP A 31 0.97 -2.26 -21.16
CA ASP A 31 2.10 -2.47 -22.08
C ASP A 31 3.00 -3.59 -21.54
N VAL A 32 3.30 -3.59 -20.24
CA VAL A 32 4.10 -4.65 -19.60
C VAL A 32 3.40 -6.01 -19.69
N ILE A 33 2.08 -6.09 -19.46
CA ILE A 33 1.34 -7.34 -19.60
C ILE A 33 1.35 -7.84 -21.05
N ALA A 34 1.20 -6.94 -22.03
CA ALA A 34 1.25 -7.30 -23.44
C ALA A 34 2.63 -7.85 -23.85
N ASP A 35 3.71 -7.23 -23.37
CA ASP A 35 5.08 -7.69 -23.58
C ASP A 35 5.34 -9.06 -22.93
N MET A 36 4.83 -9.27 -21.71
CA MET A 36 4.94 -10.55 -21.00
C MET A 36 4.20 -11.68 -21.74
N LEU A 37 2.97 -11.41 -22.21
CA LEU A 37 2.20 -12.38 -23.01
C LEU A 37 2.89 -12.70 -24.34
N ALA A 38 3.50 -11.72 -24.99
CA ALA A 38 4.27 -11.93 -26.22
C ALA A 38 5.54 -12.77 -25.99
N GLN A 39 6.13 -12.69 -24.79
CA GLN A 39 7.29 -13.49 -24.38
C GLN A 39 6.91 -14.88 -23.82
N GLY A 40 5.61 -15.17 -23.70
CA GLY A 40 5.11 -16.42 -23.14
C GLY A 40 5.23 -16.52 -21.61
N GLU A 41 5.47 -15.40 -20.93
CA GLU A 41 5.51 -15.34 -19.46
C GLU A 41 4.10 -15.22 -18.89
N THR A 42 3.85 -15.86 -17.74
CA THR A 42 2.56 -15.78 -17.06
C THR A 42 2.53 -14.55 -16.15
N PRO A 43 1.57 -13.62 -16.34
CA PRO A 43 1.42 -12.47 -15.44
C PRO A 43 1.09 -12.91 -14.01
N PRO A 44 1.55 -12.17 -12.99
CA PRO A 44 1.18 -12.46 -11.60
C PRO A 44 -0.31 -12.20 -11.37
N GLU A 45 -0.92 -13.00 -10.51
CA GLU A 45 -2.32 -12.82 -10.08
C GLU A 45 -2.53 -11.44 -9.45
N ALA A 46 -3.61 -10.77 -9.84
CA ALA A 46 -3.91 -9.43 -9.36
C ALA A 46 -4.12 -9.44 -7.84
N LEU A 47 -3.48 -8.52 -7.12
CA LEU A 47 -3.67 -8.40 -5.67
C LEU A 47 -5.12 -8.06 -5.29
N ALA A 48 -5.86 -7.43 -6.21
CA ALA A 48 -7.28 -7.12 -6.05
C ALA A 48 -8.18 -8.38 -6.07
N GLU A 49 -7.72 -9.45 -6.73
CA GLU A 49 -8.46 -10.72 -6.83
C GLU A 49 -8.18 -11.63 -5.62
N LYS A 50 -7.19 -11.27 -4.79
CA LYS A 50 -6.87 -12.04 -3.58
C LYS A 50 -7.94 -11.84 -2.52
N ASN A 51 -8.52 -12.95 -2.08
CA ASN A 51 -9.43 -12.98 -0.94
C ASN A 51 -8.63 -12.84 0.37
N PHE A 52 -8.78 -11.70 1.06
CA PHE A 52 -8.16 -11.49 2.36
C PHE A 52 -9.11 -11.94 3.48
N SER A 53 -8.66 -12.91 4.29
CA SER A 53 -9.45 -13.50 5.39
C SER A 53 -9.87 -12.51 6.50
N GLY A 54 -9.31 -11.30 6.54
CA GLY A 54 -9.55 -10.33 7.62
C GLY A 54 -8.95 -10.72 8.98
N LYS A 55 -8.27 -11.88 9.08
CA LYS A 55 -7.58 -12.33 10.29
C LYS A 55 -6.15 -11.81 10.31
N LEU A 56 -5.83 -10.99 11.31
CA LEU A 56 -4.49 -10.46 11.53
C LEU A 56 -3.97 -10.90 12.90
N VAL A 57 -2.90 -11.68 12.93
CA VAL A 57 -2.22 -12.09 14.16
C VAL A 57 -1.00 -11.21 14.35
N LEU A 58 -1.04 -10.30 15.33
CA LEU A 58 0.06 -9.40 15.63
C LEU A 58 0.86 -9.90 16.82
N ARG A 59 2.19 -9.81 16.72
CA ARG A 59 3.10 -9.95 17.86
C ARG A 59 3.43 -8.56 18.38
N MET A 60 3.28 -8.35 19.68
CA MET A 60 3.61 -7.08 20.34
C MET A 60 4.04 -7.30 21.77
N THR A 61 4.70 -6.31 22.36
CA THR A 61 5.10 -6.38 23.76
C THR A 61 3.87 -6.28 24.68
N PRO A 62 3.92 -6.87 25.89
CA PRO A 62 2.78 -6.81 26.82
C PRO A 62 2.38 -5.38 27.21
N GLU A 63 3.35 -4.46 27.26
CA GLU A 63 3.10 -3.05 27.53
C GLU A 63 2.30 -2.37 26.41
N GLN A 64 2.66 -2.62 25.15
CA GLN A 64 1.93 -2.10 24.00
C GLN A 64 0.51 -2.65 23.96
N HIS A 65 0.34 -3.94 24.22
CA HIS A 65 -0.98 -4.56 24.31
C HIS A 65 -1.83 -3.92 25.42
N ARG A 66 -1.26 -3.71 26.61
CA ARG A 66 -1.95 -3.06 27.74
C ARG A 66 -2.42 -1.65 27.38
N ARG A 67 -1.55 -0.85 26.79
CA ARG A 67 -1.88 0.54 26.40
C ARG A 67 -3.04 0.58 25.39
N LEU A 68 -3.01 -0.29 24.39
CA LEU A 68 -4.06 -0.34 23.37
C LEU A 68 -5.39 -0.86 23.94
N ALA A 69 -5.34 -1.84 24.84
CA ALA A 69 -6.53 -2.35 25.50
C ALA A 69 -7.23 -1.29 26.36
N ILE A 70 -6.46 -0.49 27.11
CA ILE A 70 -7.00 0.62 27.91
C ILE A 70 -7.69 1.64 26.99
N ASN A 71 -7.01 2.10 25.93
CA ASN A 71 -7.60 3.08 25.01
C ASN A 71 -8.86 2.55 24.31
N ALA A 72 -8.89 1.26 23.96
CA ALA A 72 -10.06 0.63 23.36
C ALA A 72 -11.24 0.58 24.34
N MET A 73 -10.96 0.30 25.62
CA MET A 73 -11.97 0.33 26.69
C MET A 73 -12.50 1.74 26.94
N ASP A 74 -11.63 2.76 26.93
CA ASP A 74 -12.03 4.17 27.09
C ASP A 74 -12.96 4.62 25.95
N GLU A 75 -12.71 4.16 24.71
CA GLU A 75 -13.59 4.40 23.56
C GLU A 75 -14.82 3.47 23.53
N GLY A 76 -14.92 2.48 24.43
CA GLY A 76 -16.02 1.52 24.46
C GLY A 76 -16.06 0.57 23.25
N VAL A 77 -14.92 0.33 22.60
CA VAL A 77 -14.82 -0.51 21.40
C VAL A 77 -13.93 -1.73 21.64
N SER A 78 -14.13 -2.78 20.84
CA SER A 78 -13.23 -3.94 20.88
C SER A 78 -11.83 -3.56 20.39
N LEU A 79 -10.82 -4.24 20.91
CA LEU A 79 -9.43 -4.00 20.51
C LEU A 79 -9.22 -4.15 18.99
N ASN A 80 -9.86 -5.13 18.36
CA ASN A 80 -9.81 -5.29 16.90
C ASN A 80 -10.44 -4.09 16.17
N ARG A 81 -11.55 -3.54 16.68
CA ARG A 81 -12.17 -2.35 16.10
C ARG A 81 -11.34 -1.09 16.32
N TYR A 82 -10.69 -0.97 17.48
CA TYR A 82 -9.76 0.10 17.79
C TYR A 82 -8.55 0.08 16.84
N LEU A 83 -8.02 -1.11 16.52
CA LEU A 83 -6.91 -1.30 15.58
C LEU A 83 -7.31 -1.13 14.11
N CYS A 84 -8.52 -1.56 13.75
CA CYS A 84 -9.06 -1.43 12.39
C CYS A 84 -9.70 -0.06 12.12
N ALA A 85 -9.74 0.82 13.12
CA ALA A 85 -10.17 2.20 12.91
C ALA A 85 -9.32 2.84 11.79
N PRO A 86 -9.88 3.78 11.02
CA PRO A 86 -9.19 4.34 9.85
C PRO A 86 -7.76 4.75 10.18
N VAL A 87 -6.83 4.41 9.29
CA VAL A 87 -5.40 4.74 9.33
C VAL A 87 -5.12 6.24 9.57
N GLY A 88 -6.13 7.10 9.52
CA GLY A 88 -6.05 8.50 9.97
C GLY A 88 -5.88 8.71 11.48
N ARG A 89 -6.05 7.67 12.32
CA ARG A 89 -5.76 7.73 13.77
C ARG A 89 -4.35 7.29 14.14
N ILE A 90 -3.58 6.77 13.17
CA ILE A 90 -2.13 6.78 13.30
C ILE A 90 -1.76 8.26 13.31
N ARG A 91 -1.54 8.83 14.50
CA ARG A 91 -0.74 10.05 14.65
C ARG A 91 0.62 9.72 14.08
N ALA A 92 0.75 9.83 12.76
CA ALA A 92 2.02 9.80 12.10
C ALA A 92 2.78 10.96 12.72
N ALA A 93 3.73 10.62 13.58
CA ALA A 93 4.81 11.51 13.98
C ALA A 93 5.75 11.78 12.80
N LEU A 94 5.20 11.85 11.59
CA LEU A 94 5.82 12.36 10.38
C LEU A 94 5.22 13.74 10.15
N ARG A 95 5.53 14.67 11.07
CA ARG A 95 5.62 16.07 10.67
C ARG A 95 6.75 16.11 9.64
N CYS A 96 6.41 16.32 8.37
CA CYS A 96 7.39 16.87 7.44
C CYS A 96 7.94 18.15 8.09
N PRO A 97 9.28 18.33 8.18
CA PRO A 97 9.80 19.64 8.51
C PRO A 97 9.43 20.57 7.36
N GLN A 98 8.43 21.42 7.58
CA GLN A 98 8.18 22.56 6.72
C GLN A 98 9.37 23.50 6.91
N GLY A 99 10.26 23.57 5.92
CA GLY A 99 11.38 24.49 5.96
C GLY A 99 12.55 24.09 5.08
N ILE A 100 12.37 24.16 3.77
CA ILE A 100 13.45 24.60 2.88
C ILE A 100 12.82 25.63 1.94
N ALA A 101 13.22 26.88 2.14
CA ALA A 101 13.04 27.98 1.20
C ALA A 101 13.87 27.74 -0.07
#